data_AF-A0A9D6YEL2-F1
#
_entry.id   AF-A0A9D6YEL2-F1
#
_cell.length_a   1.000
_cell.length_b   1.000
_cell.length_c   1.000
_cell.angle_alpha   90.00
_cell.angle_beta   90.00
_cell.angle_gamma   90.00
#
_symmetry.space_group_name_H-M   'P 1'
#
loop_
_entity.id
_entity.type
_entity.pdbx_description
1 polymer ?
#
loop_
_entity_poly.entity_id
_entity_poly.type
_entity_poly.pdbx_seq_one_letter_code
_entity_poly.pdbx_strand_id
1 'polypeptide(L)'
;MALALEFVDLKRIGFYGLSYGGNTAMRVPALLEQYAVVIASGDFNEWVLKNVTNDHVHSMIFHNVYEVFEFNLGHTFNHAEMAALIAPRPFMVERGHDDGVARDEWVVAEYAKVRRLYAKLGIPERTTIEFFNGPHQIHGVGTNAFLHRHLNWPEPKP
;
A
#
# COMPACT_ATOMS: atom_id res chain seq x y z
N MET A 1 21.95 14.13 15.31
CA MET A 1 21.24 13.59 16.49
C MET A 1 19.76 13.57 16.17
N ALA A 2 19.19 12.40 15.88
CA ALA A 2 17.74 12.28 15.80
C ALA A 2 17.21 12.24 17.24
N LEU A 3 16.34 13.18 17.60
CA LEU A 3 15.58 13.18 18.85
C LEU A 3 14.63 11.98 18.80
N ALA A 4 15.07 10.82 19.31
CA ALA A 4 14.23 9.63 19.43
C ALA A 4 13.58 9.62 20.81
N LEU A 5 12.28 9.28 20.87
CA LEU A 5 11.62 8.98 22.13
C LEU A 5 12.24 7.69 22.70
N GLU A 6 12.55 7.66 24.00
CA GLU A 6 13.27 6.53 24.63
C GLU A 6 12.53 5.19 24.49
N PHE A 7 11.21 5.23 24.30
CA PHE A 7 10.35 4.06 24.16
C PHE A 7 10.07 3.64 22.70
N VAL A 8 10.77 4.21 21.72
CA VAL A 8 10.59 3.90 20.29
C VAL A 8 11.87 3.34 19.67
N ASP A 9 11.79 2.14 19.10
CA ASP A 9 12.86 1.60 18.24
C ASP A 9 12.72 2.19 16.82
N LEU A 10 13.62 3.12 16.48
CA LEU A 10 13.65 3.78 15.18
C LEU A 10 13.82 2.82 13.99
N LYS A 11 14.29 1.58 14.22
CA LYS A 11 14.44 0.57 13.15
C LYS A 11 13.16 -0.22 12.89
N ARG A 12 12.09 0.00 13.66
CA ARG A 12 10.84 -0.78 13.64
C ARG A 12 9.60 0.09 13.47
N ILE A 13 9.69 1.15 12.67
CA ILE A 13 8.56 2.02 12.38
C ILE A 13 7.87 1.54 11.10
N GLY A 14 6.61 1.12 11.20
CA GLY A 14 5.77 0.79 10.04
C GLY A 14 4.94 1.99 9.59
N PHE A 15 4.68 2.11 8.28
CA PHE A 15 3.65 3.01 7.73
C PHE A 15 2.44 2.18 7.32
N TYR A 16 1.31 2.37 7.98
CA TYR A 16 0.06 1.70 7.66
C TYR A 16 -1.05 2.74 7.49
N GLY A 17 -1.69 2.76 6.33
CA GLY A 17 -2.77 3.69 6.06
C GLY A 17 -3.90 3.08 5.24
N LEU A 18 -5.12 3.50 5.57
CA LEU A 18 -6.36 3.19 4.86
C LEU A 18 -6.77 4.38 3.98
N SER A 19 -7.29 4.13 2.78
CA SER A 19 -7.88 5.17 1.91
C SER A 19 -6.85 6.23 1.52
N TYR A 20 -7.12 7.51 1.72
CA TYR A 20 -6.14 8.59 1.63
C TYR A 20 -4.86 8.32 2.45
N GLY A 21 -4.95 7.60 3.57
CA GLY A 21 -3.78 7.10 4.30
C GLY A 21 -3.01 6.04 3.51
N GLY A 22 -3.70 5.18 2.76
CA GLY A 22 -3.09 4.23 1.82
C GLY A 22 -2.44 4.95 0.63
N ASN A 23 -3.06 6.02 0.14
CA ASN A 23 -2.44 6.91 -0.85
C ASN A 23 -1.12 7.48 -0.30
N THR A 24 -1.16 7.99 0.93
CA THR A 24 0.03 8.49 1.64
C THR A 24 1.09 7.38 1.81
N ALA A 25 0.68 6.13 2.09
CA ALA A 25 1.58 4.98 2.19
C ALA A 25 2.29 4.62 0.88
N MET A 26 1.76 5.04 -0.27
CA MET A 26 2.44 4.90 -1.56
C MET A 26 3.42 6.03 -1.86
N ARG A 27 3.19 7.25 -1.34
CA ARG A 27 4.02 8.42 -1.63
C ARG A 27 5.13 8.63 -0.60
N VAL A 28 4.77 8.72 0.67
CA VAL A 28 5.70 9.13 1.73
C VAL A 28 6.79 8.07 1.93
N PRO A 29 6.48 6.78 2.12
CA PRO A 29 7.51 5.75 2.26
C PRO A 29 8.35 5.54 1.00
N ALA A 30 7.86 5.86 -0.20
CA ALA A 30 8.68 5.80 -1.42
C ALA A 30 9.83 6.83 -1.40
N LEU A 31 9.70 7.93 -0.64
CA LEU A 31 10.72 8.97 -0.47
C LEU A 31 11.47 8.85 0.86
N LEU A 32 10.78 8.41 1.92
CA LEU A 32 11.32 8.28 3.26
C LEU A 32 11.65 6.81 3.58
N GLU A 33 12.94 6.52 3.60
CA GLU A 33 13.46 5.16 3.80
C GLU A 33 13.40 4.68 5.26
N GLN A 34 13.06 5.56 6.20
CA GLN A 34 13.02 5.25 7.64
C GLN A 34 11.87 4.32 8.04
N TYR A 35 10.84 4.20 7.20
CA TYR A 35 9.76 3.24 7.42
C TYR A 35 10.23 1.84 7.03
N ALA A 36 10.28 0.94 8.00
CA ALA A 36 10.78 -0.42 7.85
C ALA A 36 9.79 -1.34 7.10
N VAL A 37 8.49 -1.07 7.22
CA VAL A 37 7.39 -1.84 6.60
C VAL A 37 6.33 -0.86 6.11
N VAL A 38 5.72 -1.15 4.96
CA VAL A 38 4.69 -0.29 4.37
C VAL A 38 3.45 -1.10 4.02
N ILE A 39 2.27 -0.59 4.38
CA ILE A 39 0.99 -1.24 4.13
C ILE A 39 0.03 -0.20 3.56
N ALA A 40 -0.44 -0.45 2.33
CA ALA A 40 -1.44 0.37 1.64
C ALA A 40 -2.78 -0.36 1.62
N SER A 41 -3.72 0.09 2.45
CA SER A 41 -5.04 -0.52 2.61
C SER A 41 -6.11 0.31 1.93
N GLY A 42 -6.98 -0.34 1.16
CA GLY A 42 -8.14 0.32 0.53
C GLY A 42 -7.78 1.51 -0.35
N ASP A 43 -6.61 1.47 -1.02
CA ASP A 43 -6.16 2.52 -1.95
C ASP A 43 -5.37 1.96 -3.15
N PHE A 44 -4.49 0.97 -2.91
CA PHE A 44 -3.63 0.42 -3.95
C PHE A 44 -4.44 -0.17 -5.12
N ASN A 45 -4.27 0.37 -6.34
CA ASN A 45 -4.95 -0.09 -7.54
C ASN A 45 -4.24 0.48 -8.79
N GLU A 46 -4.77 0.21 -9.99
CA GLU A 46 -4.38 0.91 -11.21
C GLU A 46 -4.76 2.41 -11.10
N TRP A 47 -3.85 3.21 -10.54
CA TRP A 47 -4.08 4.60 -10.17
C TRP A 47 -4.23 5.49 -11.39
N VAL A 48 -3.46 5.25 -12.45
CA VAL A 48 -3.53 6.05 -13.66
C VAL A 48 -4.88 5.86 -14.33
N LEU A 49 -5.30 4.62 -14.55
CA LEU A 49 -6.60 4.30 -15.11
C LEU A 49 -7.72 4.93 -14.27
N LYS A 50 -7.66 4.75 -12.94
CA LYS A 50 -8.63 5.32 -12.00
C LYS A 50 -8.74 6.85 -12.09
N ASN A 51 -7.68 7.56 -12.45
CA ASN A 51 -7.73 9.02 -12.54
C ASN A 51 -8.21 9.55 -13.89
N VAL A 52 -8.11 8.77 -14.97
CA VAL A 52 -8.31 9.29 -16.34
C VAL A 52 -9.49 8.66 -17.08
N THR A 53 -9.96 7.48 -16.67
CA THR A 53 -11.07 6.81 -17.37
C THR A 53 -12.41 7.49 -17.12
N ASN A 54 -13.25 7.56 -18.15
CA ASN A 54 -14.66 7.94 -18.06
C ASN A 54 -15.62 6.76 -18.27
N ASP A 55 -15.10 5.54 -18.29
CA ASP A 55 -15.88 4.33 -18.60
C ASP A 55 -16.26 3.52 -17.35
N HIS A 56 -15.81 3.94 -16.16
CA HIS A 56 -16.02 3.18 -14.93
C HIS A 56 -16.37 4.06 -13.73
N VAL A 57 -17.35 3.64 -12.95
CA VAL A 57 -17.90 4.41 -11.82
C VAL A 57 -16.87 4.72 -10.74
N HIS A 58 -15.89 3.84 -10.52
CA HIS A 58 -14.80 4.04 -9.55
C HIS A 58 -13.75 5.08 -9.97
N SER A 59 -13.88 5.67 -11.16
CA SER A 59 -12.96 6.72 -11.61
C SER A 59 -13.08 7.98 -10.77
N MET A 60 -11.95 8.64 -10.49
CA MET A 60 -11.94 9.90 -9.75
C MET A 60 -12.65 11.03 -10.48
N ILE A 61 -12.80 10.96 -11.81
CA ILE A 61 -13.51 12.01 -12.56
C ILE A 61 -14.98 12.14 -12.16
N PHE A 62 -15.56 11.10 -11.56
CA PHE A 62 -16.95 11.07 -11.09
C PHE A 62 -17.09 11.41 -9.60
N HIS A 63 -15.99 11.71 -8.91
CA HIS A 63 -15.95 11.97 -7.49
C HIS A 63 -15.40 13.39 -7.22
N ASN A 64 -15.91 14.05 -6.19
CA ASN A 64 -15.50 15.42 -5.82
C ASN A 64 -14.18 15.43 -5.03
N VAL A 65 -13.12 14.83 -5.58
CA VAL A 65 -11.77 14.77 -5.02
C VAL A 65 -10.80 15.45 -5.98
N TYR A 66 -10.57 16.74 -5.77
CA TYR A 66 -9.79 17.57 -6.70
C TYR A 66 -8.29 17.58 -6.35
N GLU A 67 -7.95 17.19 -5.13
CA GLU A 67 -6.62 17.21 -4.55
C GLU A 67 -5.78 15.97 -4.88
N VAL A 68 -6.40 14.91 -5.41
CA VAL A 68 -5.73 13.62 -5.66
C VAL A 68 -4.90 13.58 -6.95
N PHE A 69 -5.04 14.58 -7.81
CA PHE A 69 -4.32 14.65 -9.08
C PHE A 69 -2.92 15.23 -8.90
N GLU A 70 -1.91 14.43 -9.24
CA GLU A 70 -0.50 14.78 -9.09
C GLU A 70 0.10 15.10 -10.47
N PHE A 71 0.72 16.28 -10.59
CA PHE A 71 1.27 16.74 -11.86
C PHE A 71 2.26 15.72 -12.46
N ASN A 72 2.00 15.32 -13.70
CA ASN A 72 2.83 14.40 -14.49
C ASN A 72 3.04 13.00 -13.88
N LEU A 73 2.27 12.61 -12.86
CA LEU A 73 2.43 11.29 -12.25
C LEU A 73 2.02 10.18 -13.22
N GLY A 74 0.86 10.29 -13.88
CA GLY A 74 0.37 9.23 -14.76
C GLY A 74 1.23 8.95 -16.00
N HIS A 75 2.16 9.85 -16.35
CA HIS A 75 3.14 9.64 -17.42
C HIS A 75 4.44 9.00 -16.92
N THR A 76 4.64 8.89 -15.61
CA THR A 76 5.92 8.51 -15.00
C THR A 76 5.80 7.29 -14.09
N PHE A 77 4.81 7.26 -13.19
CA PHE A 77 4.67 6.20 -12.19
C PHE A 77 3.20 5.80 -12.01
N ASN A 78 2.99 4.51 -11.76
CA ASN A 78 1.78 3.98 -11.17
C ASN A 78 2.09 3.43 -9.76
N HIS A 79 1.08 2.88 -9.07
CA HIS A 79 1.27 2.34 -7.73
C HIS A 79 2.26 1.17 -7.70
N ALA A 80 2.38 0.36 -8.76
CA ALA A 80 3.40 -0.68 -8.81
C ALA A 80 4.82 -0.12 -8.86
N GLU A 81 5.06 0.95 -9.64
CA GLU A 81 6.38 1.60 -9.67
C GLU A 81 6.68 2.32 -8.34
N MET A 82 5.68 2.88 -7.67
CA MET A 82 5.86 3.41 -6.31
C MET A 82 6.24 2.30 -5.30
N ALA A 83 5.59 1.14 -5.37
CA ALA A 83 5.99 -0.04 -4.57
C ALA A 83 7.40 -0.54 -4.93
N ALA A 84 7.86 -0.31 -6.17
CA ALA A 84 9.24 -0.60 -6.57
C ALA A 84 10.26 0.33 -5.90
N LEU A 85 9.91 1.60 -5.67
CA LEU A 85 10.74 2.54 -4.87
C LEU A 85 10.76 2.18 -3.38
N ILE A 86 9.74 1.47 -2.89
CA ILE A 86 9.71 0.96 -1.51
C ILE A 86 10.60 -0.29 -1.36
N ALA A 87 10.73 -1.11 -2.40
CA ALA A 87 11.58 -2.29 -2.39
C ALA A 87 13.05 -1.92 -2.03
N PRO A 88 13.78 -2.75 -1.28
CA PRO A 88 13.45 -4.13 -0.87
C PRO A 88 12.71 -4.22 0.48
N ARG A 89 12.14 -3.11 0.98
CA ARG A 89 11.40 -3.12 2.26
C ARG A 89 10.09 -3.88 2.12
N PRO A 90 9.60 -4.54 3.17
CA PRO A 90 8.33 -5.24 3.11
C PRO A 90 7.14 -4.34 2.76
N PHE A 91 6.35 -4.78 1.79
CA PHE A 91 5.20 -4.03 1.25
C PHE A 91 3.95 -4.90 1.16
N MET A 92 2.84 -4.46 1.74
CA MET A 92 1.58 -5.19 1.73
C MET A 92 0.41 -4.33 1.24
N VAL A 93 -0.56 -5.00 0.60
CA VAL A 93 -1.84 -4.42 0.19
C VAL A 93 -2.98 -5.13 0.93
N GLU A 94 -3.99 -4.37 1.35
CA GLU A 94 -5.27 -4.93 1.80
C GLU A 94 -6.38 -4.51 0.83
N ARG A 95 -7.28 -5.45 0.54
CA ARG A 95 -8.40 -5.24 -0.37
C ARG A 95 -9.68 -5.90 0.13
N GLY A 96 -10.67 -5.08 0.48
CA GLY A 96 -12.04 -5.52 0.75
C GLY A 96 -12.81 -5.73 -0.56
N HIS A 97 -13.55 -6.83 -0.70
CA HIS A 97 -14.36 -7.10 -1.89
C HIS A 97 -15.50 -6.09 -2.09
N ASP A 98 -16.04 -5.53 -1.00
CA ASP A 98 -17.09 -4.50 -1.02
C ASP A 98 -16.51 -3.08 -0.88
N ASP A 99 -15.19 -2.93 -0.99
CA ASP A 99 -14.55 -1.62 -0.98
C ASP A 99 -14.75 -0.89 -2.33
N GLY A 100 -15.64 0.10 -2.30
CA GLY A 100 -16.00 0.94 -3.46
C GLY A 100 -14.89 1.86 -3.98
N VAL A 101 -13.70 1.89 -3.36
CA VAL A 101 -12.57 2.69 -3.84
C VAL A 101 -12.03 2.19 -5.19
N ALA A 102 -12.08 0.90 -5.46
CA ALA A 102 -11.56 0.30 -6.70
C ALA A 102 -12.29 -1.02 -6.99
N ARG A 103 -11.96 -1.69 -8.10
CA ARG A 103 -12.35 -3.08 -8.34
C ARG A 103 -11.19 -4.02 -8.02
N ASP A 104 -11.51 -5.26 -7.69
CA ASP A 104 -10.50 -6.31 -7.45
C ASP A 104 -9.57 -6.49 -8.64
N GLU A 105 -10.08 -6.43 -9.88
CA GLU A 105 -9.26 -6.68 -11.07
C GLU A 105 -8.19 -5.62 -11.26
N TRP A 106 -8.49 -4.36 -10.95
CA TRP A 106 -7.50 -3.27 -11.01
C TRP A 106 -6.43 -3.44 -9.94
N VAL A 107 -6.84 -3.82 -8.73
CA VAL A 107 -5.94 -4.07 -7.60
C VAL A 107 -5.02 -5.25 -7.90
N VAL A 108 -5.58 -6.38 -8.34
CA VAL A 108 -4.84 -7.62 -8.64
C VAL A 108 -3.88 -7.41 -9.82
N ALA A 109 -4.33 -6.78 -10.91
CA ALA A 109 -3.51 -6.57 -12.08
C ALA A 109 -2.28 -5.70 -11.74
N GLU A 110 -2.48 -4.66 -10.94
CA GLU A 110 -1.38 -3.80 -10.50
C GLU A 110 -0.47 -4.52 -9.50
N TYR A 111 -1.03 -5.26 -8.54
CA TYR A 111 -0.27 -5.99 -7.54
C TYR A 111 0.57 -7.12 -8.16
N ALA A 112 0.11 -7.73 -9.25
CA ALA A 112 0.86 -8.74 -9.98
C ALA A 112 2.22 -8.21 -10.47
N LYS A 113 2.32 -6.91 -10.80
CA LYS A 113 3.60 -6.28 -11.16
C LYS A 113 4.55 -6.23 -9.96
N VAL A 114 4.04 -5.84 -8.78
CA VAL A 114 4.79 -5.80 -7.51
C VAL A 114 5.28 -7.19 -7.11
N ARG A 115 4.39 -8.19 -7.10
CA ARG A 115 4.74 -9.56 -6.76
C ARG A 115 5.84 -10.12 -7.67
N ARG A 116 5.75 -9.85 -8.96
CA ARG A 116 6.77 -10.24 -9.95
C ARG A 116 8.12 -9.56 -9.68
N LEU A 117 8.13 -8.28 -9.31
CA LEU A 117 9.35 -7.57 -8.94
C LEU A 117 10.01 -8.21 -7.71
N TYR A 118 9.27 -8.38 -6.61
CA TYR A 118 9.81 -8.96 -5.38
C TYR A 118 10.32 -10.40 -5.58
N ALA A 119 9.63 -11.19 -6.42
CA ALA A 119 10.10 -12.50 -6.81
C ALA A 119 11.44 -12.44 -7.58
N LYS A 120 11.58 -11.52 -8.55
CA LYS A 120 12.82 -11.33 -9.31
C LYS A 120 13.98 -10.81 -8.45
N LEU A 121 13.68 -10.05 -7.39
CA LEU A 121 14.66 -9.60 -6.41
C LEU A 121 15.07 -10.70 -5.42
N GLY A 122 14.48 -11.91 -5.51
CA GLY A 122 14.77 -13.01 -4.59
C GLY A 122 14.19 -12.82 -3.19
N ILE A 123 13.20 -11.94 -3.03
CA ILE A 123 12.51 -11.64 -1.76
C ILE A 123 10.98 -11.77 -1.87
N PRO A 124 10.43 -12.84 -2.50
CA PRO A 124 9.00 -12.99 -2.71
C PRO A 124 8.19 -12.95 -1.39
N GLU A 125 8.82 -13.30 -0.27
CA GLU A 125 8.22 -13.33 1.05
C GLU A 125 8.08 -11.95 1.71
N ARG A 126 8.65 -10.89 1.11
CA ARG A 126 8.55 -9.50 1.59
C ARG A 126 7.37 -8.75 0.99
N THR A 127 6.50 -9.39 0.23
CA THR A 127 5.25 -8.77 -0.19
C THR A 127 4.09 -9.73 -0.12
N THR A 128 2.92 -9.21 0.22
CA THR A 128 1.67 -9.95 0.18
C THR A 128 0.49 -9.02 -0.14
N ILE A 129 -0.61 -9.61 -0.59
CA ILE A 129 -1.91 -8.95 -0.66
C ILE A 129 -2.89 -9.78 0.15
N GLU A 130 -3.70 -9.14 0.97
CA GLU A 130 -4.79 -9.77 1.69
C GLU A 130 -6.14 -9.32 1.11
N PHE A 131 -6.94 -10.29 0.71
CA PHE A 131 -8.34 -10.09 0.34
C PHE A 131 -9.23 -10.46 1.52
N PHE A 132 -10.29 -9.70 1.72
CA PHE A 132 -11.29 -9.98 2.74
C PHE A 132 -12.70 -9.63 2.29
N ASN A 133 -13.69 -10.35 2.81
CA ASN A 133 -15.10 -10.04 2.60
C ASN A 133 -15.48 -8.89 3.53
N GLY A 134 -15.50 -7.67 3.00
CA GLY A 134 -15.87 -6.50 3.77
C GLY A 134 -15.76 -5.20 2.98
N PRO A 135 -16.27 -4.11 3.58
CA PRO A 135 -16.31 -2.80 2.96
C PRO A 135 -14.94 -2.11 3.02
N HIS A 136 -14.96 -0.81 2.77
CA HIS A 136 -13.81 0.07 2.95
C HIS A 136 -13.40 0.19 4.44
N GLN A 137 -12.43 -0.61 4.87
CA GLN A 137 -11.94 -0.65 6.26
C GLN A 137 -10.53 -1.22 6.36
N ILE A 138 -9.92 -1.03 7.53
CA ILE A 138 -8.76 -1.81 7.98
C ILE A 138 -9.23 -3.21 8.32
N HIS A 139 -8.63 -4.23 7.70
CA HIS A 139 -8.91 -5.63 8.05
C HIS A 139 -8.07 -6.08 9.24
N GLY A 140 -6.76 -5.82 9.19
CA GLY A 140 -5.87 -5.97 10.34
C GLY A 140 -5.46 -7.40 10.68
N VAL A 141 -6.03 -8.44 10.06
CA VAL A 141 -5.72 -9.84 10.42
C VAL A 141 -4.36 -10.27 9.87
N GLY A 142 -4.24 -10.44 8.55
CA GLY A 142 -2.96 -10.73 7.90
C GLY A 142 -1.96 -9.59 8.05
N THR A 143 -2.45 -8.34 8.12
CA THR A 143 -1.63 -7.17 8.42
C THR A 143 -0.88 -7.30 9.75
N ASN A 144 -1.54 -7.72 10.84
CA ASN A 144 -0.86 -7.89 12.13
C ASN A 144 0.22 -8.97 12.04
N ALA A 145 -0.07 -10.11 11.41
CA ALA A 145 0.93 -11.16 11.19
C ALA A 145 2.13 -10.66 10.35
N PHE A 146 1.87 -9.86 9.32
CA PHE A 146 2.89 -9.25 8.47
C PHE A 146 3.78 -8.28 9.28
N LEU A 147 3.18 -7.45 10.14
CA LEU A 147 3.88 -6.54 11.04
C LEU A 147 4.75 -7.30 12.06
N HIS A 148 4.21 -8.32 12.73
CA HIS A 148 4.98 -9.15 13.67
C HIS A 148 6.24 -9.73 13.00
N ARG A 149 6.07 -10.31 11.82
CA ARG A 149 7.18 -10.88 11.05
C ARG A 149 8.21 -9.83 10.65
N HIS A 150 7.79 -8.74 10.05
CA HIS A 150 8.70 -7.82 9.36
C HIS A 150 9.24 -6.69 10.25
N LEU A 151 8.60 -6.41 11.38
CA LEU A 151 9.15 -5.57 12.45
C LEU A 151 9.88 -6.40 13.53
N ASN A 152 9.96 -7.72 13.36
CA ASN A 152 10.52 -8.65 14.36
C ASN A 152 9.91 -8.42 15.76
N TRP A 153 8.60 -8.20 15.80
CA TRP A 153 7.84 -7.89 17.01
C TRP A 153 7.13 -9.16 17.51
N PRO A 154 7.27 -9.55 18.79
CA PRO A 154 6.63 -10.76 19.31
C PRO A 154 5.11 -10.75 19.13
N GLU A 155 4.55 -11.89 18.70
CA GLU A 155 3.10 -12.07 18.67
C GLU A 155 2.51 -12.05 20.10
N PRO A 156 1.27 -11.57 20.29
CA PRO A 156 0.58 -11.66 21.57
C PRO A 156 0.47 -13.13 21.99
N LYS A 157 0.71 -13.39 23.28
CA LYS A 157 0.40 -14.71 23.84
C LYS A 157 -1.13 -14.85 23.93
N PRO A 158 -1.70 -16.01 23.57
CA PRO A 158 -3.12 -16.27 23.70
C PRO A 158 -3.61 -16.21 25.15
#